data_AF-A0A7V4N260-F1
#
_entry.id   AF-A0A7V4N260-F1
#
_cell.length_a   1.000
_cell.length_b   1.000
_cell.length_c   1.000
_cell.angle_alpha   90.00
_cell.angle_beta   90.00
_cell.angle_gamma   90.00
#
_symmetry.space_group_name_H-M   'P 1'
#
loop_
_entity.id
_entity.type
_entity.pdbx_description
1 polymer ?
#
loop_
_entity_poly.entity_id
_entity_poly.type
_entity_poly.pdbx_seq_one_letter_code
_entity_poly.pdbx_strand_id
1 'polypeptide(L)'
;MARYKFNPESLSFDRIRLGFRGWLWLLCKYFLAGLLITVLYVFVFSKFFQSPREKLLTRENEQLKLQFEIIQEKLKNVDDILNDLAQRDDNLYRAILEAEPIPHSVRSAGIGGINRYADLEGYENSELIINTAKKLDVILKKIYVQSRSYDQIIELAKNKEQMLASIPAIQPLTNNDL
;
A
#
# COMPACT_ATOMS: atom_id res chain seq x y z
N MET A 1 -56.93 -21.80 25.06
CA MET A 1 -58.00 -22.82 25.21
C MET A 1 -58.06 -23.27 26.65
N ALA A 2 -59.18 -23.03 27.34
CA ALA A 2 -59.38 -23.51 28.71
C ALA A 2 -59.46 -25.05 28.67
N ARG A 3 -58.54 -25.73 29.36
CA ARG A 3 -58.62 -27.17 29.57
C ARG A 3 -59.57 -27.40 30.74
N TYR A 4 -60.67 -28.10 30.50
CA TYR A 4 -61.63 -28.49 31.52
C TYR A 4 -61.35 -29.94 31.89
N LYS A 5 -61.32 -30.26 33.19
CA LYS A 5 -61.22 -31.65 33.65
C LYS A 5 -62.59 -32.04 34.19
N PHE A 6 -63.15 -33.13 33.69
CA PHE A 6 -64.41 -33.66 34.20
C PHE A 6 -64.17 -34.29 35.58
N ASN A 7 -64.94 -33.87 36.58
CA ASN A 7 -64.90 -34.46 37.91
C ASN A 7 -66.05 -35.47 38.06
N PRO A 8 -65.77 -36.78 38.13
CA PRO A 8 -66.80 -37.82 38.12
C PRO A 8 -67.68 -37.82 39.39
N GLU A 9 -67.25 -37.20 40.49
CA GLU A 9 -68.01 -37.14 41.73
C GLU A 9 -69.06 -36.01 41.75
N SER A 10 -68.81 -34.89 41.05
CA SER A 10 -69.70 -33.73 41.03
C SER A 10 -70.45 -33.53 39.71
N LEU A 11 -70.24 -34.42 38.72
CA LEU A 11 -70.79 -34.35 37.35
C LEU A 11 -70.61 -32.97 36.68
N SER A 12 -69.59 -32.20 37.09
CA SER A 12 -69.34 -30.85 36.61
C SER A 12 -67.96 -30.73 35.94
N PHE A 13 -67.88 -29.85 34.94
CA PHE A 13 -66.63 -29.52 34.26
C PHE A 13 -65.94 -28.38 34.99
N ASP A 14 -64.89 -28.71 35.75
CA ASP A 14 -64.13 -27.69 36.46
C ASP A 14 -63.04 -27.09 35.55
N ARG A 15 -62.96 -25.75 35.55
CA ARG A 15 -61.90 -25.02 34.84
C ARG A 15 -60.60 -25.31 35.56
N ILE A 16 -59.63 -25.90 34.86
CA ILE A 16 -58.28 -26.08 35.39
C ILE A 16 -57.65 -24.69 35.56
N ARG A 17 -57.74 -24.12 36.77
CA ARG A 17 -56.98 -22.94 37.16
C ARG A 17 -55.54 -23.41 37.37
N LEU A 18 -54.65 -23.01 36.47
CA LEU A 18 -53.22 -23.24 36.64
C LEU A 18 -52.79 -22.55 37.94
N GLY A 19 -52.31 -23.31 38.93
CA GLY A 19 -51.73 -22.72 40.14
C GLY A 19 -50.48 -21.89 39.81
N PHE A 20 -50.01 -21.07 40.76
CA PHE A 20 -48.86 -20.17 40.57
C PHE A 20 -47.63 -20.87 39.94
N ARG A 21 -47.32 -22.10 40.36
CA ARG A 21 -46.25 -22.93 39.78
C ARG A 21 -46.49 -23.34 38.32
N GLY A 22 -47.74 -23.62 37.93
CA GLY A 22 -48.11 -23.98 36.56
C GLY A 22 -48.06 -22.78 35.62
N TRP A 23 -48.43 -21.59 36.11
CA TRP A 23 -48.28 -20.34 35.39
C TRP A 23 -46.79 -19.98 35.18
N LEU A 24 -45.95 -20.13 36.21
CA LEU A 24 -44.51 -19.91 36.13
C LEU A 24 -43.83 -20.84 35.11
N TRP A 25 -44.19 -22.13 35.10
CA TRP A 25 -43.68 -23.10 34.12
C TRP A 25 -44.10 -22.77 32.69
N LEU A 26 -45.33 -22.30 32.51
CA LEU A 26 -45.80 -21.88 31.19
C LEU A 26 -45.03 -20.65 30.70
N LEU A 27 -44.78 -19.68 31.58
CA LEU A 27 -44.02 -18.47 31.29
C LEU A 27 -42.56 -18.81 30.94
N CYS A 28 -41.91 -19.70 31.70
CA CYS A 28 -40.57 -20.20 31.38
C CYS A 28 -40.47 -20.88 30.00
N LYS A 29 -41.49 -21.67 29.62
CA LYS A 29 -41.51 -22.32 28.29
C LYS A 29 -41.56 -21.31 27.16
N TYR A 30 -42.41 -20.29 27.28
CA TYR A 30 -42.49 -19.23 26.28
C TYR A 30 -41.23 -18.36 26.26
N PHE A 31 -40.65 -18.08 27.43
CA PHE A 31 -39.39 -17.34 27.52
C PHE A 31 -38.24 -18.10 26.84
N LEU A 32 -38.11 -19.40 27.08
CA LEU A 32 -37.06 -20.23 26.46
C LEU A 32 -37.24 -20.32 24.94
N ALA A 33 -38.48 -20.46 24.46
CA ALA A 33 -38.78 -20.45 23.03
C ALA A 33 -38.45 -19.09 22.38
N GLY A 34 -38.77 -17.98 23.06
CA GLY A 34 -38.39 -16.63 22.61
C GLY A 34 -36.88 -16.45 22.52
N LEU A 35 -36.15 -16.90 23.55
CA LEU A 35 -34.69 -16.83 23.59
C LEU A 35 -34.05 -17.59 22.42
N LEU A 36 -34.52 -18.81 22.14
CA LEU A 36 -34.05 -19.60 20.99
C LEU A 36 -34.27 -18.87 19.66
N ILE A 37 -35.44 -18.26 19.46
CA ILE A 37 -35.75 -17.49 18.25
C ILE A 37 -34.84 -16.25 18.16
N THR A 38 -34.61 -15.54 19.25
CA THR A 38 -33.70 -14.38 19.28
C THR A 38 -32.27 -14.77 18.93
N VAL A 39 -31.75 -15.87 19.49
CA VAL A 39 -30.40 -16.35 19.18
C VAL A 39 -30.28 -16.71 17.70
N LEU A 40 -31.26 -17.43 17.15
CA LEU A 40 -31.30 -17.75 15.73
C LEU A 40 -31.33 -16.49 14.86
N TYR A 41 -32.16 -15.51 15.23
CA TYR A 41 -32.28 -14.25 14.50
C TYR A 41 -30.98 -13.45 14.52
N VAL A 42 -30.33 -13.31 15.67
CA VAL A 42 -29.03 -12.60 15.80
C VAL A 42 -27.94 -13.30 15.00
N PHE A 43 -27.90 -14.63 15.03
CA PHE A 43 -26.92 -15.40 14.27
C PHE A 43 -27.08 -15.17 12.75
N VAL A 44 -28.29 -15.29 12.23
CA VAL A 44 -28.59 -15.02 10.81
C VAL A 44 -28.27 -13.56 10.47
N PHE A 45 -28.71 -12.61 11.30
CA PHE A 45 -28.45 -11.19 11.07
C PHE A 45 -26.95 -10.87 11.04
N SER A 46 -26.15 -11.40 11.96
CA SER A 46 -24.69 -11.18 11.99
C SER A 46 -23.94 -11.75 10.77
N LYS A 47 -24.48 -12.81 10.15
CA LYS A 47 -23.84 -13.45 8.99
C LYS A 47 -24.19 -12.75 7.68
N PHE A 48 -25.41 -12.22 7.57
CA PHE A 48 -25.89 -11.56 6.35
C PHE A 48 -25.69 -10.04 6.37
N PHE A 49 -25.74 -9.39 7.53
CA PHE A 49 -25.44 -7.97 7.69
C PHE A 49 -24.04 -7.78 8.23
N GLN A 50 -23.09 -7.48 7.33
CA GLN A 50 -21.80 -6.90 7.72
C GLN A 50 -22.07 -5.62 8.52
N SER A 51 -21.36 -5.44 9.61
CA SER A 51 -21.54 -4.23 10.39
C SER A 51 -21.14 -3.00 9.54
N PRO A 52 -21.80 -1.84 9.70
CA PRO A 52 -21.42 -0.63 8.97
C PRO A 52 -19.93 -0.30 9.11
N ARG A 53 -19.33 -0.64 10.26
CA ARG A 53 -17.89 -0.46 10.52
C ARG A 53 -17.02 -1.37 9.67
N GLU A 54 -17.35 -2.65 9.55
CA GLU A 54 -16.60 -3.58 8.70
C GLU A 54 -16.62 -3.14 7.25
N LYS A 55 -17.78 -2.75 6.73
CA LYS A 55 -17.91 -2.26 5.35
C LYS A 55 -17.06 -1.01 5.08
N LEU A 56 -17.01 -0.09 6.05
CA LEU A 56 -16.17 1.10 5.96
C LEU A 56 -14.68 0.74 5.96
N LEU A 57 -14.25 -0.11 6.88
CA LEU A 57 -12.85 -0.56 6.98
C LEU A 57 -12.40 -1.31 5.72
N THR A 58 -13.25 -2.16 5.13
CA THR A 58 -12.94 -2.85 3.88
C THR A 58 -12.75 -1.85 2.74
N ARG A 59 -13.64 -0.86 2.64
CA ARG A 59 -13.53 0.20 1.62
C ARG A 59 -12.28 1.05 1.80
N GLU A 60 -11.93 1.41 3.03
CA GLU A 60 -10.70 2.15 3.34
C GLU A 60 -9.45 1.34 2.96
N ASN A 61 -9.42 0.04 3.28
CA ASN A 61 -8.34 -0.85 2.87
C ASN A 61 -8.20 -0.95 1.35
N GLU A 62 -9.31 -1.13 0.62
CA GLU A 62 -9.31 -1.13 -0.84
C GLU A 62 -8.79 0.19 -1.42
N GLN A 63 -9.23 1.32 -0.85
CA GLN A 63 -8.75 2.64 -1.24
C GLN A 63 -7.24 2.80 -1.00
N LEU A 64 -6.71 2.31 0.12
CA LEU A 64 -5.27 2.33 0.41
C LEU A 64 -4.49 1.47 -0.60
N LYS A 65 -4.98 0.27 -0.94
CA LYS A 65 -4.33 -0.58 -1.96
C LYS A 65 -4.23 0.16 -3.30
N LEU A 66 -5.31 0.78 -3.75
CA LEU A 66 -5.33 1.58 -4.99
C LEU A 66 -4.32 2.73 -4.94
N GLN A 67 -4.18 3.41 -3.79
CA GLN A 67 -3.18 4.48 -3.63
C GLN A 67 -1.75 3.95 -3.77
N PHE A 68 -1.44 2.78 -3.20
CA PHE A 68 -0.13 2.14 -3.35
C PHE A 68 0.15 1.76 -4.81
N GLU A 69 -0.84 1.24 -5.53
CA GLU A 69 -0.70 0.93 -6.97
C GLU A 69 -0.40 2.19 -7.79
N ILE A 70 -1.12 3.29 -7.54
CA ILE A 70 -0.86 4.58 -8.19
C ILE A 70 0.56 5.09 -7.87
N ILE A 71 1.03 4.92 -6.63
CA ILE A 71 2.40 5.28 -6.25
C ILE A 71 3.41 4.42 -7.01
N GLN A 72 3.19 3.11 -7.16
CA GLN A 72 4.10 2.25 -7.91
C GLN A 72 4.21 2.64 -9.38
N GLU A 73 3.11 3.06 -9.99
CA GLU A 73 3.08 3.59 -11.36
C GLU A 73 3.88 4.89 -11.45
N LYS A 74 3.67 5.84 -10.53
CA LYS A 74 4.46 7.08 -10.47
C LYS A 74 5.95 6.81 -10.29
N LEU A 75 6.31 5.86 -9.41
CA LEU A 75 7.70 5.44 -9.23
C LEU A 75 8.27 4.82 -10.50
N LYS A 76 7.46 4.10 -11.31
CA LYS A 76 7.89 3.60 -12.62
C LYS A 76 8.26 4.76 -13.55
N ASN A 77 7.38 5.75 -13.65
CA ASN A 77 7.60 6.91 -14.51
C ASN A 77 8.84 7.70 -14.08
N VAL A 78 9.07 7.85 -12.77
CA VAL A 78 10.30 8.48 -12.25
C VAL A 78 11.54 7.67 -12.61
N ASP A 79 11.48 6.33 -12.53
CA ASP A 79 12.60 5.47 -12.94
C ASP A 79 12.92 5.64 -14.43
N ASP A 80 11.90 5.69 -15.29
CA ASP A 80 12.06 5.90 -16.72
C ASP A 80 12.72 7.27 -17.02
N ILE A 81 12.30 8.33 -16.32
CA ILE A 81 12.93 9.66 -16.41
C ILE A 81 14.39 9.62 -15.96
N LEU A 82 14.70 8.93 -14.85
CA LEU A 82 16.07 8.79 -14.38
C LEU A 82 16.95 8.02 -15.36
N ASN A 83 16.40 7.02 -16.03
CA ASN A 83 17.13 6.26 -17.05
C ASN A 83 17.42 7.12 -18.29
N ASP A 84 16.47 7.95 -18.75
CA ASP A 84 16.72 8.94 -19.82
C ASP A 84 17.78 9.97 -19.39
N LEU A 85 17.70 10.45 -18.15
CA LEU A 85 18.66 11.41 -17.61
C LEU A 85 20.09 10.83 -17.54
N ALA A 86 20.21 9.56 -17.14
CA ALA A 86 21.47 8.83 -17.14
C ALA A 86 22.01 8.61 -18.57
N GLN A 87 21.13 8.34 -19.54
CA GLN A 87 21.52 8.19 -20.95
C GLN A 87 22.04 9.51 -21.53
N ARG A 88 21.44 10.64 -21.16
CA ARG A 88 21.91 11.98 -21.55
C ARG A 88 23.22 12.36 -20.88
N ASP A 89 23.38 12.01 -19.60
CA ASP A 89 24.64 12.18 -18.85
C ASP A 89 25.82 11.51 -19.59
N ASP A 90 25.69 10.22 -19.92
CA ASP A 90 26.75 9.47 -20.60
C ASP A 90 27.00 9.94 -22.04
N ASN A 91 25.93 10.05 -22.84
CA ASN A 91 26.08 10.21 -24.28
C ASN A 91 26.20 11.66 -24.74
N LEU A 92 25.82 12.63 -23.91
CA LEU A 92 25.91 14.05 -24.24
C LEU A 92 26.96 14.75 -23.39
N TYR A 93 26.74 14.85 -22.08
CA TYR A 93 27.60 15.67 -21.23
C TYR A 93 29.00 15.09 -21.10
N ARG A 94 29.10 13.80 -20.77
CA ARG A 94 30.40 13.12 -20.63
C ARG A 94 31.10 12.93 -21.96
N ALA A 95 30.37 12.65 -23.03
CA ALA A 95 30.92 12.60 -24.39
C ALA A 95 31.55 13.94 -24.82
N ILE A 96 30.88 15.07 -24.57
CA ILE A 96 31.41 16.42 -24.88
C ILE A 96 32.66 16.74 -24.04
N LEU A 97 32.65 16.33 -22.77
CA LEU A 97 33.76 16.59 -21.84
C LEU A 97 34.87 15.53 -21.91
N GLU A 98 34.76 14.56 -22.82
CA GLU A 98 35.71 13.44 -22.99
C GLU A 98 35.94 12.65 -21.69
N ALA A 99 34.89 12.51 -20.88
CA ALA A 99 34.91 11.81 -19.60
C ALA A 99 34.32 10.40 -19.72
N GLU A 100 34.80 9.48 -18.88
CA GLU A 100 34.28 8.11 -18.87
C GLU A 100 32.83 8.05 -18.35
N PRO A 101 31.98 7.19 -18.96
CA PRO A 101 30.61 6.98 -18.50
C PRO A 101 30.57 6.24 -17.16
N ILE A 102 29.49 6.43 -16.40
CA ILE A 102 29.35 5.76 -15.10
C ILE A 102 28.94 4.31 -15.32
N PRO A 103 29.64 3.33 -14.72
CA PRO A 103 29.24 1.92 -14.83
C PRO A 103 27.83 1.67 -14.30
N HIS A 104 27.07 0.83 -15.02
CA HIS A 104 25.71 0.47 -14.64
C HIS A 104 25.62 -0.18 -13.24
N SER A 105 26.67 -0.88 -12.81
CA SER A 105 26.79 -1.47 -11.48
C SER A 105 26.76 -0.43 -10.36
N VAL A 106 27.31 0.77 -10.60
CA VAL A 106 27.31 1.88 -9.66
C VAL A 106 25.94 2.55 -9.63
N ARG A 107 25.31 2.75 -10.80
CA ARG A 107 23.96 3.35 -10.90
C ARG A 107 22.88 2.47 -10.30
N SER A 108 23.01 1.15 -10.47
CA SER A 108 22.05 0.16 -9.97
C SER A 108 22.51 -0.52 -8.69
N ALA A 109 23.41 0.11 -7.92
CA ALA A 109 23.93 -0.47 -6.70
C ALA A 109 22.78 -0.84 -5.74
N GLY A 110 22.64 -2.14 -5.48
CA GLY A 110 21.56 -2.70 -4.68
C GLY A 110 21.56 -2.20 -3.23
N ILE A 111 20.49 -2.49 -2.52
CA ILE A 111 20.38 -2.25 -1.08
C ILE A 111 20.98 -3.49 -0.39
N GLY A 112 22.00 -3.29 0.45
CA GLY A 112 22.75 -4.38 1.10
C GLY A 112 21.88 -5.28 1.99
N GLY A 113 22.42 -6.45 2.34
CA GLY A 113 21.73 -7.63 2.89
C GLY A 113 21.19 -7.56 4.32
N ILE A 114 20.67 -6.42 4.76
CA ILE A 114 19.87 -6.31 5.99
C ILE A 114 18.40 -6.29 5.58
N ASN A 115 17.54 -7.07 6.25
CA ASN A 115 16.10 -6.99 6.02
C ASN A 115 15.53 -5.68 6.60
N ARG A 116 15.62 -4.59 5.84
CA ARG A 116 15.10 -3.26 6.20
C ARG A 116 13.56 -3.21 6.26
N TYR A 117 12.89 -4.27 5.80
CA TYR A 117 11.44 -4.31 5.62
C TYR A 117 10.76 -5.29 6.58
N ALA A 118 11.49 -5.84 7.56
CA ALA A 118 10.96 -6.82 8.51
C ALA A 118 9.71 -6.31 9.24
N ASP A 119 9.66 -5.02 9.57
CA ASP A 119 8.53 -4.38 10.26
C ASP A 119 7.26 -4.31 9.39
N LEU A 120 7.39 -4.51 8.08
CA LEU A 120 6.29 -4.47 7.12
C LEU A 120 5.73 -5.87 6.81
N GLU A 121 6.33 -6.94 7.35
CA GLU A 121 5.89 -8.33 7.14
C GLU A 121 4.73 -8.72 8.07
N GLY A 122 4.00 -9.79 7.73
CA GLY A 122 2.96 -10.36 8.59
C GLY A 122 1.52 -9.86 8.37
N TYR A 123 1.28 -9.03 7.35
CA TYR A 123 -0.05 -8.51 6.98
C TYR A 123 -0.47 -8.99 5.58
N GLU A 124 -1.77 -9.02 5.30
CA GLU A 124 -2.30 -9.45 3.99
C GLU A 124 -1.73 -8.64 2.80
N ASN A 125 -1.44 -7.35 3.01
CA ASN A 125 -0.94 -6.45 1.96
C ASN A 125 0.56 -6.13 2.10
N SER A 126 1.29 -6.88 2.93
CA SER A 126 2.71 -6.66 3.18
C SER A 126 3.52 -6.64 1.89
N GLU A 127 3.25 -7.55 0.95
CA GLU A 127 3.99 -7.64 -0.32
C GLU A 127 3.91 -6.34 -1.14
N LEU A 128 2.72 -5.75 -1.25
CA LEU A 128 2.50 -4.50 -1.99
C LEU A 128 3.29 -3.34 -1.37
N ILE A 129 3.26 -3.23 -0.05
CA ILE A 129 3.95 -2.16 0.70
C ILE A 129 5.47 -2.35 0.60
N ILE A 130 5.97 -3.57 0.82
CA ILE A 130 7.39 -3.92 0.76
C ILE A 130 7.94 -3.66 -0.65
N ASN A 131 7.22 -4.06 -1.70
CA ASN A 131 7.65 -3.83 -3.08
C ASN A 131 7.69 -2.34 -3.42
N THR A 132 6.71 -1.56 -2.94
CA THR A 132 6.70 -0.11 -3.11
C THR A 132 7.89 0.54 -2.40
N ALA A 133 8.16 0.14 -1.15
CA ALA A 133 9.29 0.65 -0.36
C ALA A 133 10.65 0.30 -1.01
N LYS A 134 10.81 -0.94 -1.48
CA LYS A 134 12.01 -1.39 -2.22
C LYS A 134 12.26 -0.53 -3.46
N LYS A 135 11.21 -0.31 -4.25
CA LYS A 135 11.31 0.49 -5.48
C LYS A 135 11.66 1.94 -5.18
N LEU A 136 11.06 2.53 -4.15
CA LEU A 136 11.38 3.87 -3.68
C LEU A 136 12.85 3.99 -3.26
N ASP A 137 13.36 3.05 -2.45
CA ASP A 137 14.76 3.07 -2.00
C ASP A 137 15.75 2.97 -3.18
N VAL A 138 15.46 2.15 -4.19
CA VAL A 138 16.28 2.05 -5.41
C VAL A 138 16.30 3.38 -6.16
N ILE A 139 15.14 4.02 -6.33
CA ILE A 139 15.02 5.32 -7.00
C ILE A 139 15.79 6.40 -6.24
N LEU A 140 15.68 6.45 -4.90
CA LEU A 140 16.43 7.40 -4.07
C LEU A 140 17.94 7.25 -4.25
N LYS A 141 18.44 6.02 -4.36
CA LYS A 141 19.86 5.77 -4.66
C LYS A 141 20.25 6.22 -6.05
N LYS A 142 19.44 5.92 -7.07
CA LYS A 142 19.68 6.39 -8.45
C LYS A 142 19.76 7.92 -8.50
N ILE A 143 18.85 8.62 -7.81
CA ILE A 143 18.86 10.08 -7.69
C ILE A 143 20.16 10.56 -7.05
N TYR A 144 20.59 9.94 -5.94
CA TYR A 144 21.83 10.30 -5.27
C TYR A 144 23.05 10.18 -6.20
N VAL A 145 23.18 9.04 -6.91
CA VAL A 145 24.27 8.82 -7.87
C VAL A 145 24.22 9.85 -9.01
N GLN A 146 23.03 10.11 -9.55
CA GLN A 146 22.84 11.09 -10.63
C GLN A 146 23.21 12.52 -10.19
N SER A 147 22.83 12.92 -8.98
CA SER A 147 23.20 14.22 -8.42
C SER A 147 24.72 14.37 -8.31
N ARG A 148 25.41 13.34 -7.81
CA ARG A 148 26.88 13.34 -7.71
C ARG A 148 27.56 13.35 -9.07
N SER A 149 26.97 12.70 -10.08
CA SER A 149 27.45 12.77 -11.47
C SER A 149 27.42 14.19 -12.00
N TYR A 150 26.33 14.93 -11.73
CA TYR A 150 26.20 16.31 -12.18
C TYR A 150 27.14 17.28 -11.46
N ASP A 151 27.40 17.08 -10.17
CA ASP A 151 28.47 17.83 -9.48
C ASP A 151 29.82 17.65 -10.20
N GLN A 152 30.16 16.41 -10.59
CA GLN A 152 31.41 16.11 -11.31
C GLN A 152 31.45 16.74 -12.70
N ILE A 153 30.35 16.69 -13.46
CA ILE A 153 30.27 17.32 -14.79
C ILE A 153 30.50 18.82 -14.70
N ILE A 154 29.93 19.47 -13.69
CA ILE A 154 30.11 20.92 -13.48
C ILE A 154 31.58 21.24 -13.21
N GLU A 155 32.26 20.43 -12.40
CA GLU A 155 33.69 20.58 -12.13
C GLU A 155 34.54 20.37 -13.39
N LEU A 156 34.26 19.31 -14.15
CA LEU A 156 34.93 19.02 -15.41
C LEU A 156 34.74 20.14 -16.44
N ALA A 157 33.53 20.70 -16.54
CA ALA A 157 33.24 21.81 -17.43
C ALA A 157 34.06 23.05 -17.07
N LYS A 158 34.16 23.40 -15.78
CA LYS A 158 35.01 24.52 -15.30
C LYS A 158 36.49 24.30 -15.62
N ASN A 159 36.98 23.09 -15.42
CA ASN A 159 38.38 22.76 -15.72
C ASN A 159 38.65 22.82 -17.23
N LYS A 160 37.71 22.36 -18.07
CA LYS A 160 37.81 22.44 -19.54
C LYS A 160 37.79 23.90 -20.01
N GLU A 161 36.96 24.75 -19.42
CA GLU A 161 36.93 26.20 -19.71
C GLU A 161 38.29 26.85 -19.44
N GLN A 162 38.89 26.61 -18.27
CA GLN A 162 40.22 27.14 -17.93
C GLN A 162 41.33 26.63 -18.85
N MET A 163 41.28 25.33 -19.20
CA MET A 163 42.20 24.73 -20.16
C MET A 163 42.08 25.44 -21.52
N LEU A 164 40.86 25.59 -22.05
CA LEU A 164 40.61 26.24 -23.35
C LEU A 164 41.07 27.71 -23.34
N ALA A 165 40.85 28.43 -22.25
CA ALA A 165 41.34 29.80 -22.09
C ALA A 165 42.88 29.89 -22.07
N SER A 166 43.56 28.80 -21.69
CA SER A 166 45.03 28.69 -21.65
C SER A 166 45.63 28.21 -22.97
N ILE A 167 44.83 27.81 -23.95
CA ILE A 167 45.31 27.46 -25.30
C ILE A 167 45.57 28.76 -26.07
N PRO A 168 46.81 29.05 -26.47
CA PRO A 168 47.11 30.26 -27.22
C PRO A 168 46.43 30.20 -28.59
N ALA A 169 45.47 31.09 -28.82
CA ALA A 169 44.79 31.25 -30.11
C ALA A 169 45.68 32.07 -31.06
N ILE A 170 46.78 31.47 -31.53
CA ILE A 170 47.59 32.07 -32.60
C ILE A 170 47.07 31.52 -33.92
N GLN A 171 46.48 32.38 -34.75
CA GLN A 171 46.04 32.00 -36.09
C GLN A 171 47.29 31.68 -36.94
N PRO A 172 47.42 30.47 -37.50
CA PRO A 172 48.66 30.01 -38.13
C PRO A 172 48.88 30.58 -39.54
N LEU A 173 48.08 31.54 -40.00
CA LEU A 173 48.13 32.10 -41.35
C LEU A 173 48.10 33.62 -41.29
N THR A 174 48.97 34.24 -42.08
CA THR A 174 49.02 35.69 -42.32
C THR A 174 47.87 36.07 -43.26
N ASN A 175 46.91 36.86 -42.77
CA ASN A 175 45.85 37.45 -43.59
C ASN A 175 46.43 38.60 -44.44
N ASN A 176 46.99 38.27 -45.60
CA ASN A 176 47.42 39.27 -46.59
C ASN A 176 46.53 39.34 -47.84
N ASP A 177 45.55 38.44 -48.00
CA ASP A 177 44.64 38.42 -49.16
C ASP A 177 43.16 38.22 -48.75
N LEU A 178 42.56 39.24 -48.11
CA LEU A 178 41.11 39.42 -48.01
C LEU A 178 40.68 40.69 -48.74
#